data_AF-A0A4D9DC50-F1
#
_entry.id   AF-A0A4D9DC50-F1
#
_cell.length_a   1.000
_cell.length_b   1.000
_cell.length_c   1.000
_cell.angle_alpha   90.00
_cell.angle_beta   90.00
_cell.angle_gamma   90.00
#
_symmetry.space_group_name_H-M   'P 1'
#
loop_
_entity.id
_entity.type
_entity.pdbx_description
1 polymer ?
#
loop_
_entity_poly.entity_id
_entity_poly.type
_entity_poly.pdbx_seq_one_letter_code
_entity_poly.pdbx_strand_id
1 'polypeptide(L)'
;MQERGPDNYRKATAEYKLLLEKQPNSASLKFKFADASVSLLRSLTNANAVLIDGVSDSKENRKLWKAYAFEAYDILKELHAQEPQNARIHVLMTEAYTYRTSSKGILKAAVTGDGLTFMRLVDQIVSHHPTYDAGVPFIFRGAFLLAAPWPLRDVPKAVEAFESAWKVEPRSLRNNFFLGVSHFHAGSFEAARQAFERAVGKDVESVAATEVDVAEFLRRESRRSLEVTKERIAGGKA
;
A
#
# COMPACT_ATOMS: atom_id res chain seq x y z
N MET A 1 -4.40 -0.11 17.20
CA MET A 1 -5.25 0.96 17.75
C MET A 1 -6.69 0.46 17.83
N GLN A 2 -7.48 0.79 18.85
CA GLN A 2 -8.86 0.29 19.00
C GLN A 2 -9.85 1.02 18.08
N GLU A 3 -9.69 2.34 17.90
CA GLU A 3 -10.48 3.13 16.95
C GLU A 3 -9.64 3.50 15.73
N ARG A 4 -10.17 3.24 14.53
CA ARG A 4 -9.52 3.51 13.24
C ARG A 4 -10.03 4.82 12.64
N GLY A 5 -9.31 5.35 11.65
CA GLY A 5 -9.71 6.52 10.87
C GLY A 5 -8.76 7.72 11.02
N PRO A 6 -8.71 8.62 10.02
CA PRO A 6 -7.70 9.66 9.92
C PRO A 6 -7.68 10.63 11.12
N ASP A 7 -8.83 10.97 11.70
CA ASP A 7 -8.90 11.87 12.86
C ASP A 7 -8.35 11.22 14.13
N ASN A 8 -8.67 9.95 14.34
CA ASN A 8 -8.14 9.15 15.45
C ASN A 8 -6.63 8.95 15.31
N TYR A 9 -6.15 8.63 14.11
CA TYR A 9 -4.72 8.51 13.85
C TYR A 9 -3.98 9.84 14.04
N ARG A 10 -4.57 10.96 13.65
CA ARG A 10 -4.00 12.29 13.87
C ARG A 10 -3.86 12.60 15.35
N LYS A 11 -4.92 12.38 16.13
CA LYS A 11 -4.91 12.59 17.58
C LYS A 11 -3.86 11.71 18.25
N ALA A 12 -3.87 10.40 17.96
CA ALA A 12 -2.93 9.45 18.52
C ALA A 12 -1.46 9.77 18.15
N THR A 13 -1.21 10.20 16.91
CA THR A 13 0.14 10.60 16.48
C THR A 13 0.65 11.80 17.30
N ALA A 14 -0.19 12.81 17.51
CA ALA A 14 0.17 13.96 18.33
C ALA A 14 0.38 13.59 19.81
N GLU A 15 -0.50 12.77 20.38
CA GLU A 15 -0.41 12.31 21.77
C GLU A 15 0.86 11.49 22.02
N TYR A 16 1.15 10.48 21.18
CA TYR A 16 2.35 9.66 21.34
C TYR A 16 3.63 10.46 21.13
N LYS A 17 3.62 11.50 20.28
CA LYS A 17 4.76 12.39 20.13
C LYS A 17 5.08 13.13 21.43
N LEU A 18 4.07 13.70 22.09
CA LEU A 18 4.24 14.35 23.40
C LEU A 18 4.70 13.38 24.50
N LEU A 19 4.22 12.13 24.46
CA LEU A 19 4.67 11.11 25.41
C LEU A 19 6.11 10.67 25.17
N LEU A 20 6.55 10.62 23.91
CA LEU A 20 7.93 10.30 23.55
C LEU A 20 8.92 11.38 24.00
N GLU A 21 8.53 12.65 24.04
CA GLU A 21 9.36 13.71 24.63
C GLU A 21 9.71 13.43 26.10
N LYS A 22 8.78 12.80 26.84
CA LYS A 22 8.97 12.43 28.25
C LYS A 22 9.66 11.08 28.43
N GLN A 23 9.52 10.19 27.45
CA GLN A 23 10.01 8.80 27.51
C GLN A 23 10.66 8.38 26.17
N PRO A 24 11.77 9.02 25.77
CA PRO A 24 12.32 8.88 24.41
C PRO A 24 12.81 7.46 24.08
N ASN A 25 13.13 6.67 25.11
CA ASN A 25 13.65 5.31 24.95
C ASN A 25 12.56 4.23 25.02
N SER A 26 11.28 4.60 25.17
CA SER A 26 10.19 3.63 25.26
C SER A 26 9.89 3.00 23.90
N ALA A 27 10.33 1.76 23.68
CA ALA A 27 10.06 1.00 22.46
C ALA A 27 8.55 0.88 22.16
N SER A 28 7.72 0.73 23.20
CA SER A 28 6.27 0.67 23.05
C SER A 28 5.68 1.99 22.53
N LEU A 29 6.12 3.14 23.07
CA LEU A 29 5.66 4.45 22.59
C LEU A 29 6.18 4.75 21.18
N LYS A 30 7.44 4.39 20.89
CA LYS A 30 8.02 4.49 19.56
C LYS A 30 7.18 3.73 18.54
N PHE A 31 6.85 2.47 18.83
CA PHE A 31 6.01 1.65 17.97
C PHE A 31 4.61 2.27 17.78
N LYS A 32 3.95 2.69 18.86
CA LYS A 32 2.62 3.31 18.81
C LYS A 32 2.60 4.60 17.97
N PHE A 33 3.61 5.45 18.13
CA PHE A 33 3.78 6.66 17.33
C PHE A 33 3.95 6.33 15.84
N ALA A 34 4.84 5.39 15.51
CA ALA A 34 5.10 5.02 14.13
C ALA A 34 3.89 4.33 13.46
N ASP A 35 3.23 3.40 14.16
CA ASP A 35 1.99 2.74 13.70
C ASP A 35 0.87 3.76 13.43
N ALA A 36 0.67 4.72 14.34
CA ALA A 36 -0.30 5.80 14.16
C ALA A 36 0.07 6.70 12.96
N SER A 37 1.34 7.06 12.82
CA SER A 37 1.83 7.91 11.73
C SER A 37 1.66 7.26 10.37
N VAL A 38 2.04 5.98 10.22
CA VAL A 38 1.88 5.25 8.96
C VAL A 38 0.39 5.04 8.64
N SER A 39 -0.44 4.74 9.63
CA SER A 39 -1.89 4.60 9.42
C SER A 39 -2.58 5.91 9.05
N LEU A 40 -2.13 7.03 9.60
CA LEU A 40 -2.55 8.37 9.20
C LEU A 40 -2.22 8.62 7.72
N LEU A 41 -0.97 8.37 7.32
CA LEU A 41 -0.55 8.53 5.93
C LEU A 41 -1.37 7.65 4.99
N ARG A 42 -1.53 6.36 5.33
CA ARG A 42 -2.35 5.40 4.57
C ARG A 42 -3.75 5.93 4.30
N SER A 43 -4.41 6.42 5.35
CA SER A 43 -5.79 6.92 5.29
C SER A 43 -5.90 8.21 4.47
N LEU A 44 -4.98 9.16 4.68
CA LEU A 44 -5.05 10.48 4.03
C LEU A 44 -4.59 10.45 2.58
N THR A 45 -3.68 9.55 2.23
CA THR A 45 -3.07 9.51 0.90
C THR A 45 -3.47 8.26 0.11
N ASN A 46 -4.54 7.56 0.53
CA ASN A 46 -5.06 6.35 -0.10
C ASN A 46 -3.97 5.29 -0.35
N ALA A 47 -3.10 5.10 0.65
CA ALA A 47 -1.94 4.22 0.59
C ALA A 47 -0.96 4.43 -0.58
N ASN A 48 -0.98 5.60 -1.24
CA ASN A 48 -0.28 5.81 -2.50
C ASN A 48 -0.61 4.72 -3.54
N ALA A 49 -1.88 4.28 -3.58
CA ALA A 49 -2.33 3.21 -4.45
C ALA A 49 -2.04 3.50 -5.94
N VAL A 50 -1.63 2.44 -6.66
CA VAL A 50 -1.57 2.41 -8.12
C VAL A 50 -2.98 2.21 -8.69
N LEU A 51 -3.28 2.93 -9.77
CA LEU A 51 -4.58 3.01 -10.43
C LEU A 51 -4.46 2.61 -11.90
N ILE A 52 -5.61 2.43 -12.56
CA ILE A 52 -5.65 2.15 -14.00
C ILE A 52 -5.07 3.29 -14.86
N ASP A 53 -5.04 4.51 -14.35
CA ASP A 53 -4.62 5.73 -15.04
C ASP A 53 -3.43 6.45 -14.36
N GLY A 54 -2.72 5.78 -13.44
CA GLY A 54 -1.50 6.30 -12.85
C GLY A 54 -1.30 5.93 -11.38
N VAL A 55 -0.76 6.86 -10.60
CA VAL A 55 -0.58 6.73 -9.16
C VAL A 55 -1.30 7.87 -8.46
N SER A 56 -1.69 7.67 -7.19
CA SER A 56 -2.34 8.71 -6.37
C SER A 56 -1.37 9.78 -5.83
N ASP A 57 -0.14 9.87 -6.34
CA ASP A 57 0.86 10.86 -5.94
C ASP A 57 0.42 12.29 -6.29
N SER A 58 0.44 13.19 -5.30
CA SER A 58 0.08 14.61 -5.42
C SER A 58 1.04 15.49 -4.61
N LYS A 59 1.07 16.80 -4.89
CA LYS A 59 1.90 17.74 -4.11
C LYS A 59 1.49 17.74 -2.63
N GLU A 60 0.21 17.58 -2.36
CA GLU A 60 -0.42 17.54 -1.05
C GLU A 60 -0.02 16.27 -0.30
N ASN A 61 -0.08 15.11 -0.98
CA ASN A 61 0.35 13.83 -0.41
C ASN A 61 1.84 13.86 -0.07
N ARG A 62 2.69 14.42 -0.96
CA ARG A 62 4.12 14.58 -0.66
C ARG A 62 4.41 15.44 0.55
N LYS A 63 3.61 16.49 0.83
CA LYS A 63 3.75 17.29 2.05
C LYS A 63 3.46 16.45 3.30
N LEU A 64 2.39 15.66 3.27
CA LEU A 64 2.04 14.75 4.37
C LEU A 64 3.15 13.71 4.58
N TRP A 65 3.63 13.06 3.51
CA TRP A 65 4.70 12.06 3.62
C TRP A 65 5.99 12.65 4.20
N LYS A 66 6.38 13.87 3.81
CA LYS A 66 7.56 14.54 4.40
C LYS A 66 7.39 14.77 5.90
N ALA A 67 6.18 15.12 6.34
CA ALA A 67 5.91 15.43 7.73
C ALA A 67 5.97 14.20 8.66
N TYR A 68 5.59 13.01 8.18
CA TYR A 68 5.41 11.83 9.03
C TYR A 68 6.28 10.63 8.67
N ALA A 69 6.60 10.41 7.39
CA ALA A 69 7.18 9.14 6.93
C ALA A 69 8.64 8.94 7.34
N PHE A 70 9.43 10.01 7.43
CA PHE A 70 10.86 9.92 7.76
C PHE A 70 11.06 9.45 9.20
N GLU A 71 10.45 10.14 10.15
CA GLU A 71 10.54 9.82 11.58
C GLU A 71 9.95 8.42 11.86
N ALA A 72 8.78 8.11 11.29
CA ALA A 72 8.18 6.79 11.43
C ALA A 72 9.08 5.68 10.87
N TYR A 73 9.68 5.87 9.68
CA TYR A 73 10.60 4.89 9.09
C TYR A 73 11.83 4.68 9.96
N ASP A 74 12.47 5.74 10.45
CA ASP A 74 13.70 5.62 11.24
C ASP A 74 13.44 4.88 12.57
N ILE A 75 12.31 5.16 13.22
CA ILE A 75 11.84 4.41 14.39
C ILE A 75 11.59 2.95 14.05
N LEU A 76 10.83 2.67 12.99
CA LEU A 76 10.48 1.30 12.61
C LEU A 76 11.71 0.48 12.20
N LYS A 77 12.70 1.12 11.58
CA LYS A 77 13.99 0.51 11.27
C LYS A 77 14.76 0.12 12.53
N GLU A 78 14.78 0.99 13.54
CA GLU A 78 15.38 0.68 14.85
C GLU A 78 14.67 -0.49 15.52
N LEU A 79 13.34 -0.49 15.56
CA LEU A 79 12.54 -1.56 16.15
C LEU A 79 12.68 -2.87 15.38
N HIS A 80 12.75 -2.83 14.05
CA HIS A 80 12.96 -4.02 13.23
C HIS A 80 14.32 -4.67 13.49
N ALA A 81 15.36 -3.89 13.77
CA ALA A 81 16.66 -4.43 14.14
C ALA A 81 16.63 -5.20 15.47
N GLN A 82 15.71 -4.86 16.38
CA GLN A 82 15.51 -5.54 17.66
C GLN A 82 14.56 -6.75 17.53
N GLU A 83 13.57 -6.65 16.63
CA GLU A 83 12.54 -7.67 16.40
C GLU A 83 12.43 -8.03 14.90
N PRO A 84 13.46 -8.66 14.29
CA PRO A 84 13.50 -8.88 12.84
C PRO A 84 12.41 -9.84 12.32
N GLN A 85 11.85 -10.68 13.20
CA GLN A 85 10.78 -11.63 12.88
C GLN A 85 9.36 -11.05 13.07
N ASN A 86 9.23 -9.78 13.48
CA ASN A 86 7.94 -9.15 13.68
C ASN A 86 7.38 -8.63 12.35
N ALA A 87 6.48 -9.42 11.75
CA ALA A 87 5.85 -9.13 10.46
C ALA A 87 5.21 -7.73 10.40
N ARG A 88 4.57 -7.29 11.49
CA ARG A 88 3.88 -6.00 11.55
C ARG A 88 4.85 -4.84 11.48
N ILE A 89 5.96 -4.92 12.24
CA ILE A 89 7.01 -3.90 12.21
C ILE A 89 7.61 -3.83 10.79
N HIS A 90 7.90 -4.98 10.18
CA HIS A 90 8.49 -5.02 8.84
C HIS A 90 7.54 -4.43 7.78
N VAL A 91 6.25 -4.76 7.81
CA VAL A 91 5.25 -4.20 6.89
C VAL A 91 5.12 -2.69 7.07
N LEU A 92 4.98 -2.20 8.32
CA LEU A 92 4.91 -0.77 8.59
C LEU A 92 6.19 -0.04 8.15
N MET A 93 7.37 -0.65 8.37
CA MET A 93 8.65 -0.10 7.93
C MET A 93 8.70 0.03 6.41
N THR A 94 8.26 -1.00 5.69
CA THR A 94 8.23 -1.03 4.23
C THR A 94 7.27 0.02 3.68
N GLU A 95 6.10 0.16 4.28
CA GLU A 95 5.11 1.17 3.91
C GLU A 95 5.60 2.61 4.19
N ALA A 96 6.20 2.83 5.37
CA ALA A 96 6.84 4.10 5.71
C ALA A 96 7.96 4.44 4.71
N TYR A 97 8.73 3.44 4.27
CA TYR A 97 9.76 3.60 3.25
C TYR A 97 9.17 4.02 1.90
N THR A 98 8.04 3.43 1.49
CA THR A 98 7.31 3.86 0.28
C THR A 98 6.92 5.34 0.34
N TYR A 99 6.33 5.79 1.44
CA TYR A 99 5.96 7.21 1.60
C TYR A 99 7.20 8.12 1.61
N ARG A 100 8.24 7.72 2.36
CA ARG A 100 9.51 8.46 2.45
C ARG A 100 10.14 8.66 1.08
N THR A 101 10.21 7.60 0.27
CA THR A 101 10.83 7.66 -1.06
C THR A 101 9.96 8.43 -2.05
N SER A 102 8.64 8.19 -2.05
CA SER A 102 7.67 8.90 -2.91
C SER A 102 7.61 10.40 -2.61
N SER A 103 7.91 10.81 -1.37
CA SER A 103 8.00 12.22 -0.98
C SER A 103 9.06 13.02 -1.75
N LYS A 104 10.07 12.33 -2.31
CA LYS A 104 11.15 12.91 -3.13
C LYS A 104 10.72 13.14 -4.59
N GLY A 105 9.59 12.56 -5.01
CA GLY A 105 9.13 12.50 -6.39
C GLY A 105 9.74 11.32 -7.17
N ILE A 106 8.98 10.79 -8.14
CA ILE A 106 9.29 9.54 -8.84
C ILE A 106 10.64 9.55 -9.57
N LEU A 107 11.01 10.67 -10.21
CA LEU A 107 12.29 10.79 -10.93
C LEU A 107 13.49 10.71 -9.99
N LYS A 108 13.42 11.37 -8.83
CA LYS A 108 14.51 11.36 -7.86
C LYS A 108 14.64 10.00 -7.18
N ALA A 109 13.51 9.31 -6.93
CA ALA A 109 13.51 7.96 -6.38
C ALA A 109 14.11 6.92 -7.34
N ALA A 110 13.95 7.10 -8.65
CA ALA A 110 14.46 6.18 -9.67
C ALA A 110 16.00 6.15 -9.75
N VAL A 111 16.68 7.23 -9.36
CA VAL A 111 18.14 7.38 -9.51
C VAL A 111 18.92 7.15 -8.20
N THR A 112 18.25 6.93 -7.08
CA THR A 112 18.87 6.81 -5.74
C THR A 112 19.03 5.36 -5.25
N GLY A 113 18.65 4.37 -6.07
CA GLY A 113 18.63 2.97 -5.66
C GLY A 113 17.52 2.63 -4.65
N ASP A 114 16.59 3.58 -4.41
CA ASP A 114 15.49 3.40 -3.47
C ASP A 114 14.58 2.22 -3.90
N GLY A 115 14.39 2.00 -5.21
CA GLY A 115 13.61 0.87 -5.72
C GLY A 115 14.22 -0.50 -5.40
N LEU A 116 15.54 -0.65 -5.49
CA LEU A 116 16.22 -1.89 -5.13
C LEU A 116 16.12 -2.18 -3.63
N THR A 117 16.23 -1.12 -2.82
CA THR A 117 16.07 -1.24 -1.36
C THR A 117 14.64 -1.61 -1.00
N PHE A 118 13.64 -0.98 -1.62
CA PHE A 118 12.23 -1.33 -1.43
C PHE A 118 11.97 -2.81 -1.77
N MET A 119 12.42 -3.27 -2.93
CA MET A 119 12.23 -4.66 -3.34
C MET A 119 12.89 -5.65 -2.39
N ARG A 120 14.08 -5.33 -1.84
CA ARG A 120 14.71 -6.17 -0.82
C ARG A 120 13.85 -6.31 0.44
N LEU A 121 13.25 -5.20 0.92
CA LEU A 121 12.34 -5.24 2.07
C LEU A 121 11.11 -6.11 1.77
N VAL A 122 10.52 -5.93 0.59
CA VAL A 122 9.36 -6.73 0.15
C VAL A 122 9.71 -8.21 0.04
N ASP A 123 10.83 -8.56 -0.58
CA ASP A 123 11.27 -9.95 -0.76
C ASP A 123 11.52 -10.63 0.60
N GLN A 124 12.06 -9.91 1.59
CA GLN A 124 12.20 -10.43 2.95
C GLN A 124 10.84 -10.72 3.60
N ILE A 125 9.85 -9.83 3.47
CA ILE A 125 8.51 -10.09 4.03
C ILE A 125 7.84 -11.25 3.29
N VAL A 126 7.94 -11.32 1.96
CA VAL A 126 7.40 -12.44 1.18
C VAL A 126 8.03 -13.77 1.62
N SER A 127 9.33 -13.78 1.93
CA SER A 127 10.03 -15.00 2.37
C SER A 127 9.60 -15.48 3.76
N HIS A 128 9.29 -14.57 4.68
CA HIS A 128 9.06 -14.92 6.09
C HIS A 128 7.57 -14.89 6.48
N HIS A 129 6.79 -14.01 5.86
CA HIS A 129 5.41 -13.71 6.23
C HIS A 129 4.50 -13.46 5.01
N PRO A 130 4.48 -14.36 4.00
CA PRO A 130 3.78 -14.12 2.73
C PRO A 130 2.27 -13.90 2.87
N THR A 131 1.65 -14.47 3.88
CA THR A 131 0.19 -14.40 4.11
C THR A 131 -0.23 -13.25 5.01
N TYR A 132 0.71 -12.50 5.58
CA TYR A 132 0.42 -11.45 6.55
C TYR A 132 -0.57 -10.41 5.97
N ASP A 133 -1.56 -10.06 6.78
CA ASP A 133 -2.57 -9.04 6.49
C ASP A 133 -3.19 -9.24 5.08
N ALA A 134 -3.73 -10.43 4.81
CA ALA A 134 -4.34 -10.81 3.53
C ALA A 134 -3.37 -10.72 2.33
N GLY A 135 -2.10 -11.05 2.53
CA GLY A 135 -1.11 -11.07 1.44
C GLY A 135 -0.61 -9.69 1.03
N VAL A 136 -0.62 -8.71 1.93
CA VAL A 136 -0.12 -7.35 1.64
C VAL A 136 1.31 -7.28 1.07
N PRO A 137 2.26 -8.19 1.39
CA PRO A 137 3.61 -8.13 0.80
C PRO A 137 3.57 -8.27 -0.73
N PHE A 138 2.66 -9.10 -1.24
CA PHE A 138 2.45 -9.25 -2.68
C PHE A 138 1.81 -8.01 -3.31
N ILE A 139 0.96 -7.28 -2.58
CA ILE A 139 0.44 -5.99 -3.01
C ILE A 139 1.56 -4.97 -3.18
N PHE A 140 2.49 -4.87 -2.21
CA PHE A 140 3.66 -4.00 -2.32
C PHE A 140 4.52 -4.34 -3.54
N ARG A 141 4.76 -5.65 -3.77
CA ARG A 141 5.52 -6.12 -4.93
C ARG A 141 4.85 -5.73 -6.25
N GLY A 142 3.57 -6.05 -6.40
CA GLY A 142 2.83 -5.76 -7.62
C GLY A 142 2.72 -4.27 -7.90
N ALA A 143 2.44 -3.47 -6.87
CA ALA A 143 2.31 -2.01 -7.00
C ALA A 143 3.63 -1.38 -7.47
N PHE A 144 4.77 -1.82 -6.94
CA PHE A 144 6.08 -1.34 -7.39
C PHE A 144 6.36 -1.73 -8.83
N LEU A 145 6.19 -3.00 -9.20
CA LEU A 145 6.44 -3.49 -10.56
C LEU A 145 5.55 -2.80 -11.59
N LEU A 146 4.37 -2.36 -11.19
CA LEU A 146 3.44 -1.65 -12.06
C LEU A 146 3.76 -0.14 -12.19
N ALA A 147 4.14 0.51 -11.09
CA ALA A 147 4.37 1.95 -11.01
C ALA A 147 5.81 2.39 -11.33
N ALA A 148 6.78 1.48 -11.27
CA ALA A 148 8.18 1.79 -11.55
C ALA A 148 8.37 2.27 -13.00
N PRO A 149 9.39 3.10 -13.29
CA PRO A 149 9.77 3.42 -14.66
C PRO A 149 10.47 2.22 -15.33
N TRP A 150 10.55 2.25 -16.66
CA TRP A 150 11.42 1.32 -17.40
C TRP A 150 12.89 1.50 -16.96
N PRO A 151 13.68 0.42 -16.82
CA PRO A 151 13.37 -0.99 -17.10
C PRO A 151 12.81 -1.78 -15.91
N LEU A 152 12.54 -1.14 -14.77
CA LEU A 152 12.04 -1.82 -13.57
C LEU A 152 10.55 -2.18 -13.66
N ARG A 153 9.80 -1.51 -14.53
CA ARG A 153 8.39 -1.82 -14.80
C ARG A 153 8.24 -3.20 -15.44
N ASP A 154 7.42 -4.05 -14.84
CA ASP A 154 7.16 -5.41 -15.32
C ASP A 154 5.70 -5.78 -15.05
N VAL A 155 4.84 -5.56 -16.05
CA VAL A 155 3.39 -5.80 -15.94
C VAL A 155 3.07 -7.29 -15.73
N PRO A 156 3.67 -8.25 -16.47
CA PRO A 156 3.47 -9.67 -16.20
C PRO A 156 3.79 -10.07 -14.75
N LYS A 157 4.94 -9.66 -14.21
CA LYS A 157 5.27 -9.98 -12.81
C LYS A 157 4.38 -9.24 -11.81
N ALA A 158 3.87 -8.06 -12.15
CA ALA A 158 2.88 -7.38 -11.32
C ALA A 158 1.59 -8.21 -11.22
N VAL A 159 1.10 -8.76 -12.34
CA VAL A 159 -0.06 -9.68 -12.35
C VAL A 159 0.20 -10.89 -11.46
N GLU A 160 1.35 -11.58 -11.61
CA GLU A 160 1.70 -12.73 -10.77
C GLU A 160 1.71 -12.40 -9.27
N ALA A 161 2.21 -11.21 -8.90
CA ALA A 161 2.21 -10.75 -7.52
C ALA A 161 0.77 -10.54 -7.03
N PHE A 162 -0.08 -9.83 -7.77
CA PHE A 162 -1.46 -9.59 -7.34
C PHE A 162 -2.32 -10.87 -7.35
N GLU A 163 -2.06 -11.81 -8.26
CA GLU A 163 -2.66 -13.15 -8.21
C GLU A 163 -2.22 -13.92 -6.95
N SER A 164 -0.96 -13.77 -6.53
CA SER A 164 -0.47 -14.37 -5.27
C SER A 164 -1.20 -13.77 -4.06
N ALA A 165 -1.41 -12.45 -4.03
CA ALA A 165 -2.23 -11.81 -2.99
C ALA A 165 -3.67 -12.34 -3.01
N TRP A 166 -4.29 -12.39 -4.19
CA TRP A 166 -5.65 -12.91 -4.36
C TRP A 166 -5.78 -14.38 -3.93
N LYS A 167 -4.78 -15.24 -4.18
CA LYS A 167 -4.76 -16.63 -3.70
C LYS A 167 -4.68 -16.74 -2.18
N VAL A 168 -4.00 -15.80 -1.51
CA VAL A 168 -3.96 -15.76 -0.04
C VAL A 168 -5.33 -15.43 0.52
N GLU A 169 -6.02 -14.44 -0.05
CA GLU A 169 -7.34 -14.03 0.41
C GLU A 169 -8.21 -13.54 -0.75
N PRO A 170 -9.01 -14.44 -1.37
CA PRO A 170 -9.84 -14.12 -2.52
C PRO A 170 -11.02 -13.19 -2.20
N ARG A 171 -11.41 -13.05 -0.93
CA ARG A 171 -12.52 -12.19 -0.48
C ARG A 171 -12.07 -10.79 -0.09
N SER A 172 -10.77 -10.50 -0.13
CA SER A 172 -10.22 -9.17 0.14
C SER A 172 -10.60 -8.19 -0.97
N LEU A 173 -11.14 -7.03 -0.57
CA LEU A 173 -11.42 -5.89 -1.44
C LEU A 173 -10.19 -5.40 -2.18
N ARG A 174 -9.10 -5.19 -1.44
CA ARG A 174 -7.80 -4.74 -1.91
C ARG A 174 -7.22 -5.71 -2.93
N ASN A 175 -7.28 -7.01 -2.66
CA ASN A 175 -6.72 -8.01 -3.57
C ASN A 175 -7.50 -8.06 -4.89
N ASN A 176 -8.84 -8.02 -4.85
CA ASN A 176 -9.64 -7.96 -6.07
C ASN A 176 -9.46 -6.64 -6.83
N PHE A 177 -9.38 -5.50 -6.13
CA PHE A 177 -9.10 -4.21 -6.74
C PHE A 177 -7.77 -4.22 -7.49
N PHE A 178 -6.67 -4.60 -6.83
CA PHE A 178 -5.35 -4.57 -7.46
C PHE A 178 -5.19 -5.62 -8.56
N LEU A 179 -5.84 -6.79 -8.44
CA LEU A 179 -5.90 -7.76 -9.53
C LEU A 179 -6.60 -7.17 -10.77
N GLY A 180 -7.68 -6.41 -10.56
CA GLY A 180 -8.34 -5.67 -11.64
C GLY A 180 -7.44 -4.63 -12.28
N VAL A 181 -6.73 -3.83 -11.46
CA VAL A 181 -5.76 -2.84 -11.94
C VAL A 181 -4.67 -3.51 -12.77
N SER A 182 -4.09 -4.62 -12.33
CA SER A 182 -3.02 -5.28 -13.08
C SER A 182 -3.48 -5.90 -14.39
N HIS A 183 -4.64 -6.55 -14.40
CA HIS A 183 -5.20 -7.07 -15.65
C HIS A 183 -5.52 -5.95 -16.65
N PHE A 184 -5.97 -4.80 -16.16
CA PHE A 184 -6.22 -3.63 -17.01
C PHE A 184 -4.93 -3.16 -17.70
N HIS A 185 -3.84 -3.02 -16.94
CA HIS A 185 -2.52 -2.65 -17.49
C HIS A 185 -1.93 -3.73 -18.40
N ALA A 186 -2.30 -5.00 -18.19
CA ALA A 186 -1.94 -6.11 -19.08
C ALA A 186 -2.80 -6.17 -20.36
N GLY A 187 -3.76 -5.25 -20.55
CA GLY A 187 -4.71 -5.28 -21.68
C GLY A 187 -5.74 -6.41 -21.60
N SER A 188 -5.77 -7.15 -20.51
CA SER A 188 -6.71 -8.27 -20.27
C SER A 188 -8.03 -7.74 -19.72
N PHE A 189 -8.75 -6.94 -20.51
CA PHE A 189 -9.89 -6.15 -20.04
C PHE A 189 -11.03 -6.99 -19.47
N GLU A 190 -11.31 -8.18 -20.01
CA GLU A 190 -12.34 -9.06 -19.43
C GLU A 190 -11.95 -9.60 -18.05
N ALA A 191 -10.68 -9.95 -17.85
CA ALA A 191 -10.18 -10.36 -16.53
C ALA A 191 -10.22 -9.18 -15.53
N ALA A 192 -9.88 -7.98 -15.99
CA ALA A 192 -9.99 -6.76 -15.21
C ALA A 192 -11.45 -6.48 -14.79
N ARG A 193 -12.40 -6.60 -15.73
CA ARG A 193 -13.84 -6.44 -15.46
C ARG A 193 -14.31 -7.38 -14.36
N GLN A 194 -13.99 -8.68 -14.48
CA GLN A 194 -14.39 -9.68 -13.48
C GLN A 194 -13.80 -9.39 -12.09
N ALA A 195 -12.54 -8.94 -12.02
CA ALA A 195 -11.90 -8.59 -10.75
C ALA A 195 -12.54 -7.35 -10.11
N PHE A 196 -12.84 -6.31 -10.89
CA PHE A 196 -13.54 -5.13 -10.39
C PHE A 196 -14.99 -5.45 -9.98
N GLU A 197 -15.70 -6.32 -10.71
CA GLU A 197 -17.03 -6.81 -10.34
C GLU A 197 -17.02 -7.50 -8.98
N ARG A 198 -16.02 -8.35 -8.72
CA ARG A 198 -15.82 -8.94 -7.38
C ARG A 198 -15.58 -7.86 -6.33
N ALA A 199 -14.69 -6.90 -6.60
CA ALA A 199 -14.35 -5.82 -5.65
C ALA A 199 -15.56 -4.95 -5.26
N VAL A 200 -16.53 -4.76 -6.16
CA VAL A 200 -17.78 -4.02 -5.86
C VAL A 200 -18.92 -4.91 -5.36
N GLY A 201 -18.74 -6.23 -5.41
CA GLY A 201 -19.71 -7.23 -4.99
C GLY A 201 -19.93 -7.26 -3.48
N LYS A 202 -21.03 -7.91 -3.06
CA LYS A 202 -21.41 -8.02 -1.64
C LYS A 202 -20.57 -9.02 -0.87
N ASP A 203 -19.97 -10.00 -1.55
CA ASP A 203 -19.20 -11.08 -0.92
C ASP A 203 -17.76 -10.66 -0.54
N VAL A 204 -17.36 -9.47 -0.98
CA VAL A 204 -16.04 -8.89 -0.78
C VAL A 204 -16.11 -7.82 0.30
N GLU A 205 -15.33 -8.01 1.36
CA GLU A 205 -15.26 -7.15 2.54
C GLU A 205 -13.83 -6.70 2.82
N SER A 206 -13.70 -5.71 3.70
CA SER A 206 -12.40 -5.38 4.27
C SER A 206 -12.09 -6.40 5.37
N VAL A 207 -11.16 -7.30 5.10
CA VAL A 207 -10.80 -8.42 5.95
C VAL A 207 -9.46 -8.22 6.67
N ALA A 208 -8.62 -7.34 6.12
CA ALA A 208 -7.30 -7.00 6.65
C ALA A 208 -7.32 -5.67 7.43
N ALA A 209 -6.44 -5.55 8.43
CA ALA A 209 -6.37 -4.37 9.26
C ALA A 209 -6.02 -3.14 8.43
N THR A 210 -4.98 -3.20 7.59
CA THR A 210 -4.57 -2.02 6.78
C THR A 210 -5.54 -1.70 5.65
N GLU A 211 -6.32 -2.69 5.20
CA GLU A 211 -7.32 -2.53 4.15
C GLU A 211 -8.50 -1.65 4.59
N VAL A 212 -8.89 -1.72 5.87
CA VAL A 212 -10.00 -0.92 6.42
C VAL A 212 -9.77 0.57 6.22
N ASP A 213 -8.52 1.03 6.33
CA ASP A 213 -8.15 2.45 6.21
C ASP A 213 -8.37 3.02 4.81
N VAL A 214 -8.46 2.16 3.80
CA VAL A 214 -8.58 2.56 2.38
C VAL A 214 -9.79 1.92 1.71
N ALA A 215 -10.63 1.18 2.44
CA ALA A 215 -11.72 0.40 1.86
C ALA A 215 -12.70 1.27 1.05
N GLU A 216 -13.10 2.43 1.57
CA GLU A 216 -14.00 3.34 0.86
C GLU A 216 -13.40 3.81 -0.48
N PHE A 217 -12.13 4.23 -0.44
CA PHE A 217 -11.37 4.61 -1.63
C PHE A 217 -11.33 3.48 -2.66
N LEU A 218 -10.95 2.27 -2.23
CA LEU A 218 -10.84 1.10 -3.10
C LEU A 218 -12.18 0.74 -3.74
N ARG A 219 -13.30 0.80 -3.00
CA ARG A 219 -14.64 0.55 -3.56
C ARG A 219 -15.00 1.59 -4.62
N ARG A 220 -14.73 2.87 -4.35
CA ARG A 220 -14.99 3.95 -5.31
C ARG A 220 -14.17 3.77 -6.58
N GLU A 221 -12.86 3.52 -6.45
CA GLU A 221 -11.99 3.30 -7.60
C GLU A 221 -12.32 2.00 -8.34
N SER A 222 -12.78 0.95 -7.66
CA SER A 222 -13.26 -0.28 -8.31
C SER A 222 -14.47 0.00 -9.20
N ARG A 223 -15.45 0.78 -8.73
CA ARG A 223 -16.61 1.18 -9.54
C ARG A 223 -16.20 2.02 -10.74
N ARG A 224 -15.33 3.01 -10.53
CA ARG A 224 -14.82 3.86 -11.62
C ARG A 224 -14.10 3.02 -12.66
N SER A 225 -13.20 2.14 -12.22
CA SER A 225 -12.38 1.30 -13.10
C SER A 225 -13.21 0.26 -13.84
N LEU A 226 -14.27 -0.25 -13.22
CA LEU A 226 -15.22 -1.15 -13.87
C LEU A 226 -15.90 -0.49 -15.08
N GLU A 227 -16.40 0.74 -14.92
CA GLU A 227 -17.06 1.46 -16.02
C GLU A 227 -16.09 1.76 -17.16
N VAL A 228 -14.89 2.29 -16.85
CA VAL A 228 -13.84 2.51 -17.87
C VAL A 228 -13.47 1.20 -18.58
N THR A 229 -13.40 0.08 -17.86
CA THR A 229 -13.09 -1.23 -18.46
C THR A 229 -14.19 -1.69 -19.41
N LYS A 230 -15.47 -1.52 -19.05
CA LYS A 230 -16.60 -1.86 -19.92
C LYS A 230 -16.59 -1.04 -21.20
N GLU A 231 -16.30 0.26 -21.11
CA GLU A 231 -16.16 1.14 -22.28
C GLU A 231 -15.04 0.67 -23.22
N ARG A 232 -13.88 0.29 -22.67
CA ARG A 232 -12.76 -0.26 -23.45
C ARG A 232 -13.14 -1.56 -24.17
N ILE A 233 -13.87 -2.45 -23.51
CA ILE A 233 -14.37 -3.69 -24.12
C ILE A 233 -15.37 -3.39 -25.24
N ALA A 234 -16.29 -2.44 -25.04
CA ALA A 234 -17.28 -2.06 -26.05
C ALA A 234 -16.62 -1.39 -27.27
N GLY A 235 -15.67 -0.48 -27.05
CA GLY A 235 -14.96 0.24 -28.11
C GLY A 235 -13.97 -0.61 -28.91
N GLY A 236 -13.51 -1.74 -28.37
CA GLY A 236 -12.64 -2.71 -29.07
C GLY A 236 -13.39 -3.76 -29.89
N LYS A 237 -14.73 -3.75 -29.89
CA LYS A 237 -15.59 -4.65 -30.68
C LYS A 237 -16.13 -4.01 -31.97
N ALA A 238 -15.70 -2.79 -32.30
CA ALA A 238 -15.99 -2.08 -33.54
C ALA A 238 -14.81 -2.23 -34.51
#